data_AF-A0A955CJB0-F1
#
_entry.id   AF-A0A955CJB0-F1
#
_cell.length_a   1.000
_cell.length_b   1.000
_cell.length_c   1.000
_cell.angle_alpha   90.00
_cell.angle_beta   90.00
_cell.angle_gamma   90.00
#
_symmetry.space_group_name_H-M   'P 1'
#
loop_
_entity.id
_entity.type
_entity.pdbx_description
1 polymer ?
#
loop_
_entity_poly.entity_id
_entity_poly.type
_entity_poly.pdbx_seq_one_letter_code
_entity_poly.pdbx_strand_id
1 'polypeptide(L)'
;MNDQLKQNDTTPDRDDLAAAYLDTLPFDPYPVQEESLLSWFTNDHGVLVCAPTGCGKTVIAEAALYEALQTGRKAYYTTPLIALTEQKFQEMQVKAV
;
A
#
# COMPACT_ATOMS: atom_id res chain seq x y z
N MET A 1 -14.73 -20.39 -32.32
CA MET A 1 -14.60 -19.06 -32.97
C MET A 1 -15.33 -18.08 -32.06
N ASN A 2 -14.75 -17.39 -31.08
CA ASN A 2 -13.38 -17.09 -30.68
C ASN A 2 -13.29 -17.16 -29.14
N ASP A 3 -12.40 -18.00 -28.60
CA ASP A 3 -11.93 -17.91 -27.21
C ASP A 3 -10.74 -16.95 -27.15
N GLN A 4 -11.04 -15.65 -27.16
CA GLN A 4 -10.05 -14.57 -27.05
C GLN A 4 -10.47 -13.64 -25.91
N LEU A 5 -10.40 -14.16 -24.68
CA LEU A 5 -10.25 -13.37 -23.46
C LEU A 5 -9.21 -14.07 -22.58
N LYS A 6 -7.99 -14.21 -23.08
CA LYS A 6 -6.84 -14.28 -22.17
C LYS A 6 -6.65 -12.86 -21.66
N GLN A 7 -7.23 -12.57 -20.49
CA GLN A 7 -6.74 -11.46 -19.68
C GLN A 7 -5.23 -11.67 -19.55
N ASN A 8 -4.44 -10.70 -19.97
CA ASN A 8 -3.00 -10.73 -19.76
C ASN A 8 -2.78 -10.69 -18.24
N ASP A 9 -2.64 -11.87 -17.64
CA ASP A 9 -2.51 -12.10 -16.20
C ASP A 9 -1.08 -11.73 -15.75
N THR A 10 -0.69 -10.50 -16.05
CA THR A 10 0.60 -9.92 -15.67
C THR A 10 0.38 -9.28 -14.31
N THR A 11 0.24 -10.10 -13.27
CA THR A 11 0.33 -9.58 -11.90
C THR A 11 1.70 -8.94 -11.75
N PRO A 12 1.80 -7.63 -11.46
CA PRO A 12 3.08 -6.96 -11.34
C PRO A 12 3.91 -7.60 -10.22
N ASP A 13 5.21 -7.73 -10.45
CA ASP A 13 6.13 -8.29 -9.47
C ASP A 13 6.19 -7.39 -8.22
N ARG A 14 6.33 -7.99 -7.04
CA ARG A 14 6.27 -7.24 -5.78
C ARG A 14 7.48 -6.35 -5.58
N ASP A 15 8.64 -6.75 -6.10
CA ASP A 15 9.85 -5.94 -6.08
C ASP A 15 9.68 -4.70 -6.99
N ASP A 16 9.09 -4.87 -8.17
CA ASP A 16 8.75 -3.75 -9.07
C ASP A 16 7.74 -2.80 -8.41
N LEU A 17 6.72 -3.33 -7.73
CA LEU A 17 5.74 -2.52 -6.98
C LEU A 17 6.39 -1.75 -5.83
N ALA A 18 7.33 -2.38 -5.10
CA ALA A 18 8.05 -1.74 -4.02
C ALA A 18 8.89 -0.57 -4.52
N ALA A 19 9.66 -0.78 -5.59
CA ALA A 19 10.46 0.26 -6.23
C ALA A 19 9.58 1.40 -6.74
N ALA A 20 8.52 1.08 -7.49
CA ALA A 20 7.59 2.07 -8.01
C ALA A 20 6.92 2.89 -6.89
N TYR A 21 6.53 2.25 -5.79
CA TYR A 21 5.95 2.95 -4.64
C TYR A 21 6.96 3.87 -3.95
N LEU A 22 8.19 3.40 -3.72
CA LEU A 22 9.25 4.20 -3.10
C LEU A 22 9.57 5.45 -3.92
N ASP A 23 9.58 5.35 -5.25
CA ASP A 23 9.79 6.49 -6.16
C ASP A 23 8.68 7.56 -6.07
N THR A 24 7.49 7.21 -5.57
CA THR A 24 6.41 8.19 -5.35
C THR A 24 6.58 9.02 -4.09
N LEU A 25 7.44 8.59 -3.16
CA LEU A 25 7.58 9.25 -1.87
C LEU A 25 8.36 10.57 -2.02
N PRO A 26 7.85 11.69 -1.50
CA PRO A 26 8.54 12.98 -1.60
C PRO A 26 9.67 13.13 -0.57
N PHE A 27 10.02 12.06 0.14
CA PHE A 27 11.03 12.02 1.21
C PHE A 27 11.62 10.62 1.31
N ASP A 28 12.83 10.55 1.89
CA ASP A 28 13.43 9.26 2.27
C ASP A 28 12.67 8.66 3.46
N PRO A 29 12.24 7.39 3.40
CA PRO A 29 11.54 6.74 4.51
C PRO A 29 12.39 6.73 5.78
N TYR A 30 11.74 6.92 6.93
CA TYR A 30 12.39 6.67 8.21
C TYR A 30 12.71 5.18 8.39
N PRO A 31 13.69 4.79 9.23
CA PRO A 31 14.09 3.39 9.38
C PRO A 31 12.93 2.42 9.67
N VAL A 32 11.98 2.82 10.53
CA VAL A 32 10.79 2.00 10.83
C VAL A 32 9.84 1.85 9.64
N GLN A 33 9.77 2.86 8.77
CA GLN A 33 8.97 2.80 7.55
C GLN A 33 9.63 1.90 6.52
N GLU A 34 10.94 2.08 6.30
CA GLU A 34 11.74 1.25 5.40
C GLU A 34 11.66 -0.23 5.77
N GLU A 35 11.91 -0.57 7.04
CA GLU A 35 11.83 -1.95 7.54
C GLU A 35 10.42 -2.54 7.38
N SER A 36 9.38 -1.74 7.63
CA SER A 36 7.99 -2.18 7.49
C SER A 36 7.59 -2.37 6.02
N LEU A 37 8.04 -1.51 5.12
CA LEU A 37 7.81 -1.61 3.67
C LEU A 37 8.53 -2.83 3.11
N LEU A 38 9.81 -3.01 3.46
CA LEU A 38 10.57 -4.18 3.08
C LEU A 38 9.88 -5.46 3.57
N SER A 39 9.49 -5.50 4.85
CA SER A 39 8.77 -6.65 5.42
C SER A 39 7.46 -6.93 4.69
N TRP A 40 6.73 -5.87 4.30
CA TRP A 40 5.47 -6.00 3.57
C TRP A 40 5.68 -6.60 2.19
N PHE A 41 6.58 -6.04 1.36
CA PHE A 41 6.76 -6.48 -0.03
C PHE A 41 7.51 -7.80 -0.19
N THR A 42 8.37 -8.18 0.76
CA THR A 42 9.19 -9.40 0.66
C THR A 42 8.56 -10.64 1.29
N ASN A 43 7.48 -10.51 2.08
CA ASN A 43 6.83 -11.64 2.74
C ASN A 43 5.38 -11.80 2.31
N ASP A 44 4.90 -13.05 2.25
CA ASP A 44 3.48 -13.36 1.96
C ASP A 44 2.55 -13.14 3.15
N HIS A 45 3.09 -12.68 4.29
CA HIS A 45 2.37 -12.48 5.54
C HIS A 45 2.16 -10.98 5.84
N GLY A 46 1.22 -10.68 6.73
CA GLY A 46 0.97 -9.32 7.18
C GLY A 46 2.05 -8.78 8.13
N VAL A 47 2.11 -7.46 8.27
CA VAL A 47 3.06 -6.75 9.14
C VAL A 47 2.31 -6.09 10.31
N LEU A 48 2.82 -6.24 11.54
CA LEU A 48 2.38 -5.51 12.72
C LEU A 48 3.38 -4.41 13.06
N VAL A 49 2.95 -3.16 13.02
CA VAL A 49 3.84 -2.00 13.22
C VAL A 49 3.52 -1.28 14.52
N CYS A 50 4.47 -1.32 15.45
CA CYS A 50 4.38 -0.66 16.76
C CYS A 50 5.32 0.55 16.81
N ALA A 51 4.84 1.71 16.34
CA ALA A 51 5.60 2.96 16.37
C ALA A 51 4.80 4.11 17.01
N PRO A 52 5.46 5.09 17.66
CA PRO A 52 4.81 6.29 18.20
C PRO A 52 3.98 7.06 17.16
N THR A 53 3.05 7.89 17.62
CA THR A 53 2.37 8.87 16.76
C THR A 53 3.40 9.86 16.19
N GLY A 54 3.19 10.33 14.96
CA GLY A 54 4.14 11.20 14.25
C GLY A 54 5.20 10.47 13.41
N CYS A 55 5.44 9.17 13.62
CA CYS A 55 6.40 8.39 12.81
C CYS A 55 5.90 8.02 11.40
N GLY A 56 4.78 8.59 10.94
CA GLY A 56 4.27 8.36 9.58
C GLY A 56 3.81 6.93 9.28
N LYS A 57 3.28 6.19 10.26
CA LYS A 57 2.75 4.82 10.06
C LYS A 57 1.76 4.69 8.89
N THR A 58 1.08 5.78 8.53
CA THR A 58 0.13 5.82 7.42
C THR A 58 0.78 5.45 6.08
N VAL A 59 2.06 5.77 5.86
CA VAL A 59 2.80 5.39 4.64
C VAL A 59 2.82 3.89 4.40
N ILE A 60 2.84 3.09 5.46
CA ILE A 60 2.85 1.62 5.36
C ILE A 60 1.47 1.11 4.94
N ALA A 61 0.40 1.72 5.45
CA ALA A 61 -0.96 1.40 5.02
C ALA A 61 -1.23 1.84 3.57
N GLU A 62 -0.66 2.98 3.15
CA GLU A 62 -0.72 3.47 1.78
C GLU A 62 -0.02 2.51 0.80
N ALA A 63 1.13 1.95 1.18
CA ALA A 63 1.82 0.93 0.38
C ALA A 63 0.99 -0.33 0.17
N ALA A 64 0.34 -0.82 1.23
CA ALA A 64 -0.55 -1.98 1.15
C ALA A 64 -1.78 -1.69 0.27
N LEU A 65 -2.33 -0.47 0.32
CA LEU A 65 -3.41 -0.04 -0.56
C LEU A 65 -2.94 0.07 -2.02
N TYR A 66 -1.74 0.62 -2.25
CA TYR A 66 -1.13 0.72 -3.56
C TYR A 66 -0.97 -0.67 -4.21
N GLU A 67 -0.37 -1.63 -3.51
CA GLU A 67 -0.26 -3.02 -3.99
C GLU A 67 -1.65 -3.60 -4.33
N ALA A 68 -2.64 -3.38 -3.46
CA ALA A 68 -3.98 -3.89 -3.71
C ALA A 68 -4.60 -3.30 -4.98
N LEU A 69 -4.46 -1.99 -5.22
CA LEU A 69 -4.97 -1.33 -6.41
C LEU A 69 -4.25 -1.82 -7.68
N GLN A 70 -2.92 -1.91 -7.67
CA GLN A 70 -2.12 -2.36 -8.83
C GLN A 70 -2.35 -3.84 -9.17
N THR A 71 -2.72 -4.66 -8.19
CA THR A 71 -3.01 -6.09 -8.38
C THR A 71 -4.50 -6.39 -8.54
N GLY A 72 -5.37 -5.37 -8.62
CA GLY A 72 -6.82 -5.54 -8.75
C GLY A 72 -7.48 -6.20 -7.53
N ARG A 73 -6.81 -6.21 -6.38
CA ARG A 73 -7.31 -6.72 -5.10
C ARG A 73 -8.10 -5.64 -4.34
N LYS A 74 -8.81 -6.07 -3.30
CA LYS A 74 -9.54 -5.19 -2.39
C LYS A 74 -8.74 -4.97 -1.12
N ALA A 75 -8.73 -3.74 -0.61
CA ALA A 75 -8.17 -3.40 0.68
C ALA A 75 -9.24 -2.74 1.57
N TYR A 76 -9.16 -3.01 2.87
CA TYR A 76 -10.03 -2.39 3.87
C TYR A 76 -9.17 -1.57 4.83
N TYR A 77 -9.46 -0.28 4.92
CA TYR A 77 -8.84 0.60 5.90
C TYR A 77 -9.84 0.90 7.01
N THR A 78 -9.48 0.56 8.25
CA THR A 78 -10.34 0.76 9.42
C THR A 78 -9.72 1.77 10.38
N THR A 79 -10.56 2.63 10.94
CA THR A 79 -10.18 3.56 12.01
C THR A 79 -10.99 3.23 13.26
N PRO A 80 -10.44 3.43 14.47
CA PRO A 80 -11.17 3.17 15.71
C PRO A 80 -12.31 4.18 15.97
N LEU A 81 -12.27 5.33 15.31
CA LEU A 81 -13.25 6.41 15.44
C LEU A 81 -13.81 6.79 14.07
N ILE A 82 -15.14 6.90 13.99
CA ILE A 82 -15.87 7.26 12.75
C ILE A 82 -15.48 8.64 12.24
N ALA A 83 -15.26 9.60 13.15
CA ALA A 83 -14.87 10.96 12.79
C ALA A 83 -13.53 11.03 12.04
N LEU A 84 -12.63 10.06 12.27
CA LEU A 84 -11.34 9.97 11.57
C LEU A 84 -11.44 9.25 10.23
N THR A 85 -12.54 8.53 9.99
CA THR A 85 -12.74 7.76 8.76
C THR A 85 -12.81 8.68 7.55
N GLU A 86 -13.63 9.74 7.61
CA GLU A 86 -13.79 10.67 6.48
C GLU A 86 -12.48 11.38 6.13
N GLN A 87 -11.76 11.88 7.14
CA GLN A 87 -10.46 12.52 6.93
C GLN A 87 -9.48 11.56 6.24
N LYS A 88 -9.38 10.32 6.73
CA LYS A 88 -8.47 9.32 6.15
C LYS A 88 -8.89 8.90 4.75
N PHE A 89 -10.19 8.82 4.50
CA PHE A 89 -10.73 8.50 3.18
C PHE A 89 -10.32 9.55 2.14
N GLN A 90 -10.51 10.84 2.46
CA GLN A 90 -10.09 11.94 1.58
C GLN A 90 -8.58 11.94 1.35
N GLU A 91 -7.77 11.77 2.41
CA GLU A 91 -6.30 11.66 2.31
C GLU A 91 -5.88 10.51 1.39
N MET A 92 -6.54 9.36 1.48
CA MET A 92 -6.25 8.18 0.65
C MET A 92 -6.70 8.37 -0.80
N GLN A 93 -7.84 8.99 -1.05
CA GLN A 93 -8.30 9.25 -2.41
C GLN A 93 -7.32 10.12 -3.20
N VAL A 94 -6.72 11.13 -2.55
CA VAL A 94 -5.70 11.98 -3.19
C VAL A 94 -4.45 11.20 -3.57
N LYS A 95 -4.12 10.14 -2.82
CA LYS A 95 -2.93 9.31 -3.03
C LYS A 95 -3.18 8.06 -3.88
N ALA A 96 -4.43 7.73 -4.20
CA ALA A 96 -4.82 6.52 -4.91
C ALA A 96 -4.62 6.61 -6.45
N VAL A 97 -3.59 7.33 -6.90
CA VAL A 97 -3.26 7.55 -8.32
C VAL A 97 -2.26 6.52 -8.81
#